data_AF-A0A968VXA5-F1
#
_entry.id   AF-A0A968VXA5-F1
#
_cell.length_a   1.000
_cell.length_b   1.000
_cell.length_c   1.000
_cell.angle_alpha   90.00
_cell.angle_beta   90.00
_cell.angle_gamma   90.00
#
_symmetry.space_group_name_H-M   'P 1'
#
loop_
_entity.id
_entity.type
_entity.pdbx_description
1 polymer ?
#
loop_
_entity_poly.entity_id
_entity_poly.type
_entity_poly.pdbx_seq_one_letter_code
_entity_poly.pdbx_strand_id
1 'polypeptide(L)'
;MRYTILAADDSKMILRTIEEMFKMIANDEFKFIFANDGRTACKLAEEHLPDLILMDVLMPEMNGIQATINLKKNPRTSHIPIIVLSATESLQSAFEAGATDFITKPFKHYELLIRVKQALNLVAKISKINIQNEELELQKQVLIKQRDLISAQKKDILDDIEYSKRIQQAILPQASLIKLLIPSHFLINKPKNIVSGDFYWVGKREEDIIVVVADCTGHGISGAFMTMAGTAFLNEIINKYNFKTAAEILDLLRKKVMKLLNQKGEVGEAADGMDIALVLINLEKGNLQFAGANNPLFLIRDNELEIIKGDRMPIGIHRNYNQPFTNHILNLLPGDKYYLFTDGYPDQFGGPSNKKFRIHRFKELLLNNHMLPMSKQCKVIEDVFYDWKGDLEQIDDVLIMGFSLF
;
A
#
# COMPACT_ATOMS: atom_id res chain seq x y z
N MET A 1 14.55 4.33 -46.82
CA MET A 1 14.41 2.90 -47.19
C MET A 1 13.75 2.85 -48.56
N ARG A 2 14.23 2.00 -49.46
CA ARG A 2 13.65 1.83 -50.80
C ARG A 2 12.81 0.56 -50.79
N TYR A 3 11.50 0.66 -50.98
CA TYR A 3 10.59 -0.50 -51.00
C TYR A 3 10.75 -1.23 -52.34
N THR A 4 10.76 -2.56 -52.31
CA THR A 4 10.83 -3.40 -53.50
C THR A 4 9.43 -3.88 -53.87
N ILE A 5 8.94 -3.49 -55.06
CA ILE A 5 7.64 -3.91 -55.59
C ILE A 5 7.86 -4.88 -56.74
N LEU A 6 7.23 -6.04 -56.69
CA LEU A 6 7.14 -6.96 -57.84
C LEU A 6 5.87 -6.64 -58.62
N ALA A 7 5.99 -6.23 -59.89
CA ALA A 7 4.87 -6.03 -60.78
C ALA A 7 4.82 -7.15 -61.84
N ALA A 8 3.71 -7.87 -61.90
CA ALA A 8 3.48 -8.98 -62.81
C ALA A 8 2.33 -8.63 -63.78
N ASP A 9 2.64 -8.56 -65.07
CA ASP A 9 1.70 -8.26 -66.16
C ASP A 9 2.31 -8.73 -67.48
N ASP A 10 1.52 -9.33 -68.36
CA ASP A 10 2.01 -9.82 -69.66
C ASP A 10 2.27 -8.66 -70.65
N SER A 11 1.69 -7.50 -70.40
CA SER A 11 1.92 -6.28 -71.15
C SER A 11 3.10 -5.48 -70.60
N LYS A 12 4.22 -5.55 -71.34
CA LYS A 12 5.41 -4.71 -71.10
C LYS A 12 5.09 -3.21 -71.08
N MET A 13 4.05 -2.78 -71.79
CA MET A 13 3.61 -1.38 -71.78
C MET A 13 3.03 -0.99 -70.43
N ILE A 14 2.15 -1.84 -69.84
CA ILE A 14 1.55 -1.58 -68.52
C ILE A 14 2.62 -1.56 -67.44
N LEU A 15 3.57 -2.50 -67.46
CA LEU A 15 4.69 -2.52 -66.51
C LEU A 15 5.53 -1.24 -66.54
N ARG A 16 5.84 -0.73 -67.75
CA ARG A 16 6.55 0.55 -67.92
C ARG A 16 5.72 1.72 -67.39
N THR A 17 4.42 1.76 -67.68
CA THR A 17 3.52 2.80 -67.17
C THR A 17 3.49 2.80 -65.64
N ILE A 18 3.38 1.63 -64.99
CA ILE A 18 3.44 1.52 -63.53
C ILE A 18 4.78 2.07 -63.01
N GLU A 19 5.91 1.71 -63.62
CA GLU A 19 7.22 2.20 -63.19
C GLU A 19 7.34 3.73 -63.30
N GLU A 20 6.89 4.31 -64.43
CA GLU A 20 6.92 5.75 -64.69
C GLU A 20 6.03 6.52 -63.70
N MET A 21 4.84 5.99 -63.40
CA MET A 21 3.92 6.59 -62.43
C MET A 21 4.54 6.76 -61.05
N PHE A 22 5.28 5.75 -60.58
CA PHE A 22 5.93 5.80 -59.28
C PHE A 22 7.21 6.65 -59.31
N LYS A 23 7.95 6.67 -60.42
CA LYS A 23 9.14 7.54 -60.58
C LYS A 23 8.77 9.02 -60.51
N MET A 24 7.69 9.44 -61.17
CA MET A 24 7.29 10.86 -61.23
C MET A 24 6.88 11.44 -59.88
N ILE A 25 6.28 10.63 -59.00
CA ILE A 25 5.63 11.12 -57.77
C ILE A 25 6.45 10.81 -56.51
N ALA A 26 7.22 9.71 -56.51
CA ALA A 26 7.83 9.17 -55.30
C ALA A 26 9.37 9.16 -55.30
N ASN A 27 10.03 9.85 -56.24
CA ASN A 27 11.45 10.24 -56.19
C ASN A 27 12.39 9.14 -55.61
N ASP A 28 12.51 8.01 -56.29
CA ASP A 28 13.33 6.82 -55.93
C ASP A 28 12.95 6.04 -54.65
N GLU A 29 11.78 6.29 -54.05
CA GLU A 29 11.24 5.54 -52.88
C GLU A 29 10.99 4.05 -53.18
N PHE A 30 10.79 3.69 -54.45
CA PHE A 30 10.44 2.33 -54.88
C PHE A 30 11.48 1.75 -55.86
N LYS A 31 11.69 0.43 -55.77
CA LYS A 31 12.46 -0.40 -56.69
C LYS A 31 11.52 -1.43 -57.29
N PHE A 32 11.50 -1.56 -58.61
CA PHE A 32 10.64 -2.51 -59.28
C PHE A 32 11.38 -3.78 -59.70
N ILE A 33 10.71 -4.91 -59.56
CA ILE A 33 11.03 -6.19 -60.16
C ILE A 33 9.84 -6.54 -61.08
N PHE A 34 10.10 -7.09 -62.26
CA PHE A 34 9.07 -7.35 -63.26
C PHE A 34 8.94 -8.83 -63.58
N ALA A 35 7.71 -9.29 -63.75
CA ALA A 35 7.38 -10.63 -64.25
C ALA A 35 6.36 -10.53 -65.39
N ASN A 36 6.44 -11.41 -66.39
CA ASN A 36 5.51 -11.43 -67.52
C ASN A 36 4.45 -12.55 -67.42
N ASP A 37 4.51 -13.36 -66.38
CA ASP A 37 3.59 -14.47 -66.11
C ASP A 37 3.55 -14.81 -64.62
N GLY A 38 2.50 -15.49 -64.17
CA GLY A 38 2.29 -15.82 -62.75
C GLY A 38 3.33 -16.77 -62.16
N ARG A 39 3.92 -17.67 -62.97
CA ARG A 39 4.93 -18.64 -62.50
C ARG A 39 6.25 -17.93 -62.21
N THR A 40 6.67 -17.05 -63.11
CA THR A 40 7.84 -16.18 -62.94
C THR A 40 7.63 -15.24 -61.76
N ALA A 41 6.42 -14.69 -61.57
CA ALA A 41 6.10 -13.87 -60.41
C ALA A 41 6.25 -14.64 -59.09
N CYS A 42 5.74 -15.88 -59.00
CA CYS A 42 5.95 -16.73 -57.82
C CYS A 42 7.43 -16.96 -57.53
N LYS A 43 8.22 -17.33 -58.55
CA LYS A 43 9.65 -17.56 -58.40
C LYS A 43 10.40 -16.32 -57.89
N LEU A 44 10.16 -15.16 -58.51
CA LEU A 44 10.83 -13.92 -58.13
C LEU A 44 10.42 -13.43 -56.75
N ALA A 45 9.16 -13.66 -56.34
CA ALA A 45 8.72 -13.32 -54.99
C ALA A 45 9.43 -14.15 -53.91
N GLU A 46 9.69 -15.44 -54.17
CA GLU A 46 10.41 -16.31 -53.24
C GLU A 46 11.92 -15.99 -53.17
N GLU A 47 12.52 -15.62 -54.30
CA GLU A 47 13.94 -15.28 -54.41
C GLU A 47 14.25 -13.91 -53.80
N HIS A 48 13.40 -12.91 -54.06
CA HIS A 48 13.68 -11.52 -53.72
C HIS A 48 12.87 -10.95 -52.56
N LEU A 49 11.83 -11.65 -52.09
CA LEU A 49 10.97 -11.25 -50.96
C LEU A 49 10.55 -9.76 -51.06
N PRO A 50 9.82 -9.36 -52.11
CA PRO A 50 9.39 -7.98 -52.29
C PRO A 50 8.48 -7.52 -51.15
N ASP A 51 8.45 -6.23 -50.88
CA ASP A 51 7.60 -5.60 -49.87
C ASP A 51 6.12 -5.56 -50.29
N LEU A 52 5.84 -5.64 -51.61
CA LEU A 52 4.48 -5.69 -52.17
C LEU A 52 4.50 -6.30 -53.58
N ILE A 53 3.40 -6.96 -53.96
CA ILE A 53 3.20 -7.52 -55.29
C ILE A 53 1.99 -6.85 -55.96
N LEU A 54 2.19 -6.32 -57.18
CA LEU A 54 1.12 -5.92 -58.10
C LEU A 54 0.93 -7.06 -59.09
N MET A 55 -0.26 -7.64 -59.14
CA MET A 55 -0.51 -8.88 -59.89
C MET A 55 -1.65 -8.70 -60.89
N ASP A 56 -1.37 -8.77 -62.18
CA ASP A 56 -2.43 -8.83 -63.19
C ASP A 56 -3.21 -10.16 -63.12
N VAL A 57 -4.51 -10.13 -63.41
CA VAL A 57 -5.35 -11.33 -63.42
C VAL A 57 -5.08 -12.23 -64.63
N LEU A 58 -4.92 -11.66 -65.82
CA LEU A 58 -4.94 -12.39 -67.09
C LEU A 58 -3.53 -12.45 -67.69
N MET A 59 -2.78 -13.48 -67.32
CA MET A 59 -1.43 -13.71 -67.82
C MET A 59 -1.30 -15.12 -68.43
N PRO A 60 -0.38 -15.33 -69.40
CA PRO A 60 -0.09 -16.64 -69.97
C PRO A 60 0.52 -17.59 -68.92
N GLU A 61 0.50 -18.90 -69.20
CA GLU A 61 1.02 -19.99 -68.37
C GLU A 61 0.32 -20.17 -67.01
N MET A 62 0.40 -19.18 -66.13
CA MET A 62 -0.25 -19.14 -64.82
C MET A 62 -0.91 -17.77 -64.63
N ASN A 63 -2.21 -17.78 -64.37
CA ASN A 63 -2.96 -16.55 -64.16
C ASN A 63 -2.71 -15.95 -62.76
N GLY A 64 -3.06 -14.67 -62.58
CA GLY A 64 -2.76 -13.95 -61.34
C GLY A 64 -3.47 -14.48 -60.10
N ILE A 65 -4.66 -15.06 -60.26
CA ILE A 65 -5.43 -15.64 -59.15
C ILE A 65 -4.71 -16.90 -58.64
N GLN A 66 -4.28 -17.79 -59.55
CA GLN A 66 -3.50 -18.98 -59.21
C GLN A 66 -2.15 -18.61 -58.58
N ALA A 67 -1.47 -17.60 -59.12
CA ALA A 67 -0.23 -17.07 -58.54
C ALA A 67 -0.45 -16.53 -57.12
N THR A 68 -1.52 -15.77 -56.90
CA THR A 68 -1.90 -15.22 -55.58
C THR A 68 -2.12 -16.35 -54.57
N ILE A 69 -2.89 -17.37 -54.94
CA ILE A 69 -3.13 -18.54 -54.06
C ILE A 69 -1.81 -19.23 -53.70
N ASN A 70 -0.93 -19.45 -54.68
CA ASN A 70 0.36 -20.11 -54.45
C ASN A 70 1.25 -19.29 -53.50
N LEU A 71 1.32 -17.97 -53.72
CA LEU A 71 2.08 -17.04 -52.89
C LEU A 71 1.54 -16.96 -51.46
N LYS A 72 0.21 -17.00 -51.29
CA LYS A 72 -0.43 -16.97 -49.97
C LYS A 72 -0.31 -18.28 -49.21
N LYS A 73 -0.20 -19.42 -49.90
CA LYS A 73 0.05 -20.73 -49.28
C LYS A 73 1.51 -20.94 -48.87
N ASN A 74 2.46 -20.28 -49.53
CA ASN A 74 3.88 -20.43 -49.20
C ASN A 74 4.24 -19.62 -47.92
N PRO A 75 4.76 -20.26 -46.85
CA PRO A 75 5.13 -19.57 -45.61
C PRO A 75 6.10 -18.40 -45.81
N ARG A 76 6.99 -18.47 -46.82
CA ARG A 76 7.99 -17.42 -47.09
C ARG A 76 7.39 -16.17 -47.72
N THR A 77 6.28 -16.28 -48.45
CA THR A 77 5.69 -15.16 -49.20
C THR A 77 4.29 -14.78 -48.73
N SER A 78 3.67 -15.58 -47.86
CA SER A 78 2.28 -15.41 -47.41
C SER A 78 1.98 -14.04 -46.78
N HIS A 79 2.95 -13.47 -46.09
CA HIS A 79 2.87 -12.17 -45.44
C HIS A 79 2.99 -10.98 -46.42
N ILE A 80 3.46 -11.20 -47.65
CA ILE A 80 3.65 -10.14 -48.63
C ILE A 80 2.28 -9.66 -49.14
N PRO A 81 1.95 -8.36 -49.08
CA PRO A 81 0.69 -7.85 -49.57
C PRO A 81 0.62 -7.95 -51.09
N ILE A 82 -0.53 -8.40 -51.61
CA ILE A 82 -0.77 -8.58 -53.04
C ILE A 82 -1.95 -7.70 -53.44
N ILE A 83 -1.73 -6.75 -54.36
CA ILE A 83 -2.78 -5.95 -54.98
C ILE A 83 -3.03 -6.48 -56.38
N VAL A 84 -4.23 -6.99 -56.61
CA VAL A 84 -4.62 -7.57 -57.91
C VAL A 84 -5.07 -6.47 -58.86
N LEU A 85 -4.52 -6.42 -60.07
CA LEU A 85 -4.92 -5.52 -61.14
C LEU A 85 -5.87 -6.28 -62.09
N SER A 86 -7.11 -5.82 -62.24
CA SER A 86 -8.13 -6.54 -63.04
C SER A 86 -8.80 -5.66 -64.09
N ALA A 87 -9.11 -6.21 -65.26
CA ALA A 87 -9.90 -5.53 -66.30
C ALA A 87 -11.42 -5.67 -66.11
N THR A 88 -11.89 -6.59 -65.26
CA THR A 88 -13.31 -6.81 -64.94
C THR A 88 -13.54 -6.80 -63.43
N GLU A 89 -14.78 -6.54 -62.98
CA GLU A 89 -15.16 -6.51 -61.55
C GLU A 89 -15.25 -7.92 -60.91
N SER A 90 -14.31 -8.83 -61.22
CA SER A 90 -14.21 -10.14 -60.54
C SER A 90 -13.52 -10.00 -59.17
N LEU A 91 -14.07 -9.13 -58.32
CA LEU A 91 -13.52 -8.74 -57.02
C LEU A 91 -13.48 -9.90 -56.03
N GLN A 92 -14.53 -10.73 -56.09
CA GLN A 92 -14.73 -11.84 -55.17
C GLN A 92 -13.62 -12.88 -55.28
N SER A 93 -13.25 -13.28 -56.51
CA SER A 93 -12.19 -14.27 -56.74
C SER A 93 -10.81 -13.79 -56.28
N ALA A 94 -10.54 -12.48 -56.33
CA ALA A 94 -9.26 -11.93 -55.87
C ALA A 94 -9.14 -11.98 -54.34
N PHE A 95 -10.21 -11.63 -53.60
CA PHE A 95 -10.21 -11.72 -52.14
C PHE A 95 -10.22 -13.17 -51.66
N GLU A 96 -10.99 -14.06 -52.30
CA GLU A 96 -10.99 -15.50 -51.98
C GLU A 96 -9.61 -16.15 -52.20
N ALA A 97 -8.82 -15.63 -53.15
CA ALA A 97 -7.44 -16.02 -53.36
C ALA A 97 -6.46 -15.49 -52.30
N GLY A 98 -6.90 -14.57 -51.44
CA GLY A 98 -6.11 -13.93 -50.39
C GLY A 98 -5.41 -12.64 -50.80
N ALA A 99 -5.86 -11.96 -51.86
CA ALA A 99 -5.37 -10.64 -52.21
C ALA A 99 -5.65 -9.63 -51.07
N THR A 100 -4.71 -8.72 -50.85
CA THR A 100 -4.84 -7.64 -49.85
C THR A 100 -5.79 -6.55 -50.34
N ASP A 101 -5.75 -6.28 -51.65
CA ASP A 101 -6.63 -5.32 -52.29
C ASP A 101 -6.70 -5.61 -53.81
N PHE A 102 -7.53 -4.87 -54.54
CA PHE A 102 -7.61 -4.91 -55.99
C PHE A 102 -7.73 -3.52 -56.60
N ILE A 103 -7.38 -3.39 -57.88
CA ILE A 103 -7.53 -2.16 -58.66
C ILE A 103 -8.06 -2.50 -60.04
N THR A 104 -9.08 -1.79 -60.50
CA THR A 104 -9.65 -1.95 -61.84
C THR A 104 -8.84 -1.17 -62.89
N LYS A 105 -8.56 -1.80 -64.04
CA LYS A 105 -7.94 -1.16 -65.21
C LYS A 105 -9.02 -0.48 -66.09
N PRO A 106 -8.76 0.71 -66.66
CA PRO A 106 -7.56 1.53 -66.47
C PRO A 106 -7.57 2.25 -65.12
N PHE A 107 -6.44 2.23 -64.40
CA PHE A 107 -6.33 2.82 -63.07
C PHE A 107 -5.73 4.23 -63.08
N LYS A 108 -6.18 5.08 -62.16
CA LYS A 108 -5.64 6.43 -61.97
C LYS A 108 -4.34 6.40 -61.17
N HIS A 109 -3.42 7.30 -61.49
CA HIS A 109 -2.10 7.36 -60.85
C HIS A 109 -2.15 7.46 -59.32
N TYR A 110 -2.99 8.35 -58.79
CA TYR A 110 -3.14 8.53 -57.36
C TYR A 110 -3.78 7.33 -56.65
N GLU A 111 -4.70 6.62 -57.32
CA GLU A 111 -5.39 5.47 -56.72
C GLU A 111 -4.41 4.32 -56.45
N LEU A 112 -3.59 3.94 -57.44
CA LEU A 112 -2.59 2.89 -57.29
C LEU A 112 -1.57 3.24 -56.19
N LEU A 113 -1.09 4.49 -56.17
CA LEU A 113 -0.12 4.93 -55.18
C LEU A 113 -0.69 4.91 -53.76
N ILE A 114 -1.93 5.36 -53.56
CA ILE A 114 -2.60 5.37 -52.25
C ILE A 114 -2.72 3.94 -51.72
N ARG A 115 -3.22 3.00 -52.53
CA ARG A 115 -3.42 1.61 -52.09
C ARG A 115 -2.10 0.90 -51.79
N VAL A 116 -1.06 1.12 -52.60
CA VAL A 116 0.30 0.61 -52.33
C VAL A 116 0.84 1.15 -51.00
N LYS A 117 0.76 2.47 -50.77
CA LYS A 117 1.22 3.07 -49.51
C LYS A 117 0.42 2.56 -48.31
N GLN A 118 -0.89 2.36 -48.44
CA GLN A 118 -1.74 1.81 -47.38
C GLN A 118 -1.36 0.37 -47.02
N ALA A 119 -1.17 -0.49 -48.03
CA ALA A 119 -0.78 -1.88 -47.81
C ALA A 119 0.59 -2.00 -47.12
N LEU A 120 1.59 -1.24 -47.57
CA LEU A 120 2.91 -1.19 -46.94
C LEU A 120 2.84 -0.69 -45.48
N ASN A 121 2.08 0.37 -45.23
CA ASN A 121 1.90 0.91 -43.88
C ASN A 121 1.22 -0.09 -42.93
N LEU A 122 0.27 -0.88 -43.43
CA LEU A 122 -0.42 -1.90 -42.62
C LEU A 122 0.55 -2.99 -42.17
N VAL A 123 1.38 -3.51 -43.09
CA VAL A 123 2.40 -4.53 -42.78
C VAL A 123 3.40 -4.00 -41.75
N ALA A 124 3.89 -2.77 -41.94
CA ALA A 124 4.81 -2.14 -41.00
C ALA A 124 4.20 -1.99 -39.59
N LYS A 125 2.92 -1.61 -39.48
CA LYS A 125 2.21 -1.51 -38.20
C LYS A 125 2.06 -2.88 -37.52
N ILE A 126 1.71 -3.92 -38.26
CA ILE A 126 1.56 -5.29 -37.72
C ILE A 126 2.90 -5.77 -37.14
N SER A 127 4.00 -5.59 -37.87
CA SER A 127 5.34 -5.96 -37.38
C SER A 127 5.69 -5.21 -36.09
N LYS A 128 5.39 -3.91 -36.01
CA LYS A 128 5.62 -3.11 -34.79
C LYS A 128 4.80 -3.63 -33.60
N ILE A 129 3.52 -3.96 -33.82
CA ILE A 129 2.65 -4.52 -32.79
C ILE A 129 3.20 -5.85 -32.27
N ASN A 130 3.68 -6.73 -33.17
CA ASN A 130 4.23 -8.02 -32.76
C ASN A 130 5.47 -7.86 -31.86
N ILE A 131 6.39 -6.97 -32.23
CA ILE A 131 7.57 -6.65 -31.40
C ILE A 131 7.15 -6.11 -30.03
N GLN A 132 6.17 -5.19 -30.01
CA GLN A 132 5.65 -4.63 -28.75
C GLN A 132 4.97 -5.70 -27.88
N ASN A 133 4.24 -6.64 -28.49
CA ASN A 133 3.60 -7.74 -27.77
C ASN A 133 4.64 -8.68 -27.15
N GLU A 134 5.74 -8.99 -27.87
CA GLU A 134 6.83 -9.79 -27.34
C GLU A 134 7.53 -9.10 -26.16
N GLU A 135 7.81 -7.80 -26.29
CA GLU A 135 8.39 -7.00 -25.21
C GLU A 135 7.47 -6.93 -23.98
N LEU A 136 6.17 -6.71 -24.20
CA LEU A 136 5.16 -6.66 -23.14
C LEU A 136 5.08 -7.98 -22.37
N GLU A 137 5.16 -9.11 -23.08
CA GLU A 137 5.07 -10.41 -22.43
C GLU A 137 6.32 -10.73 -21.60
N LEU A 138 7.50 -10.26 -22.03
CA LEU A 138 8.71 -10.31 -21.22
C LEU A 138 8.59 -9.43 -19.96
N GLN A 139 8.10 -8.20 -20.09
CA GLN A 139 7.88 -7.29 -18.96
C GLN A 139 6.90 -7.89 -17.94
N LYS A 140 5.81 -8.49 -18.41
CA LYS A 140 4.81 -9.17 -17.57
C LYS A 140 5.42 -10.34 -16.79
N GLN A 141 6.29 -11.14 -17.41
CA GLN A 141 6.97 -12.23 -16.69
C GLN A 141 7.89 -11.71 -15.59
N VAL A 142 8.63 -10.63 -15.83
CA VAL A 142 9.46 -9.97 -14.81
C VAL A 142 8.59 -9.45 -13.67
N LEU A 143 7.46 -8.81 -14.00
CA LEU A 143 6.53 -8.26 -13.02
C LEU A 143 5.94 -9.36 -12.11
N ILE A 144 5.57 -10.51 -12.68
CA ILE A 144 5.07 -11.66 -11.90
C ILE A 144 6.15 -12.15 -10.92
N LYS A 145 7.39 -12.32 -11.39
CA LYS A 145 8.51 -12.75 -10.52
C LYS A 145 8.77 -11.75 -9.38
N GLN A 146 8.72 -10.45 -9.67
CA GLN A 146 8.88 -9.41 -8.65
C GLN A 146 7.73 -9.43 -7.64
N ARG A 147 6.48 -9.56 -8.09
CA ARG A 147 5.31 -9.67 -7.22
C ARG A 147 5.43 -10.87 -6.27
N ASP A 148 5.83 -12.03 -6.80
CA ASP A 148 5.93 -13.26 -6.01
C ASP A 148 7.04 -13.16 -4.96
N LEU A 149 8.19 -12.55 -5.32
CA LEU A 149 9.26 -12.25 -4.37
C LEU A 149 8.81 -11.31 -3.25
N ILE A 150 8.13 -10.21 -3.60
CA ILE A 150 7.59 -9.24 -2.63
C ILE A 150 6.55 -9.92 -1.72
N SER A 151 5.70 -10.77 -2.28
CA SER A 151 4.69 -11.49 -1.51
C SER A 151 5.31 -12.46 -0.50
N ALA A 152 6.39 -13.15 -0.89
CA ALA A 152 7.13 -14.02 0.02
C ALA A 152 7.79 -13.21 1.16
N GLN A 153 8.51 -12.13 0.82
CA GLN A 153 9.15 -11.25 1.81
C GLN A 153 8.13 -10.63 2.78
N LYS A 154 6.97 -10.20 2.28
CA LYS A 154 5.90 -9.66 3.11
C LYS A 154 5.38 -10.70 4.09
N LYS A 155 5.25 -11.96 3.66
CA LYS A 155 4.79 -13.05 4.52
C LYS A 155 5.78 -13.29 5.66
N ASP A 156 7.07 -13.38 5.36
CA ASP A 156 8.10 -13.60 6.38
C ASP A 156 8.11 -12.47 7.43
N ILE A 157 8.01 -11.22 6.98
CA ILE A 157 7.91 -10.06 7.89
C ILE A 157 6.65 -10.12 8.77
N LEU A 158 5.50 -10.53 8.20
CA LEU A 158 4.26 -10.65 8.98
C LEU A 158 4.35 -11.75 10.04
N ASP A 159 4.94 -12.90 9.69
CA ASP A 159 5.14 -14.02 10.61
C ASP A 159 6.04 -13.61 11.80
N ASP A 160 7.10 -12.83 11.55
CA ASP A 160 7.99 -12.28 12.59
C ASP A 160 7.29 -11.27 13.51
N ILE A 161 6.43 -10.42 12.95
CA ILE A 161 5.67 -9.43 13.75
C ILE A 161 4.60 -10.13 14.59
N GLU A 162 3.92 -11.14 14.06
CA GLU A 162 2.97 -11.96 14.85
C GLU A 162 3.67 -12.72 15.97
N TYR A 163 4.90 -13.20 15.75
CA TYR A 163 5.70 -13.77 16.83
C TYR A 163 6.04 -12.72 17.89
N SER A 164 6.41 -11.50 17.48
CA SER A 164 6.68 -10.38 18.40
C SER A 164 5.46 -10.02 19.26
N LYS A 165 4.24 -10.07 18.69
CA LYS A 165 2.98 -9.89 19.42
C LYS A 165 2.79 -10.92 20.53
N ARG A 166 3.11 -12.20 20.28
CA ARG A 166 3.04 -13.26 21.30
C ARG A 166 3.97 -12.97 22.47
N ILE A 167 5.18 -12.48 22.20
CA ILE A 167 6.12 -12.06 23.24
C ILE A 167 5.56 -10.88 24.04
N GLN A 168 5.07 -9.85 23.36
CA GLN A 168 4.49 -8.67 24.01
C GLN A 168 3.33 -9.07 24.93
N GLN A 169 2.40 -9.90 24.46
CA GLN A 169 1.27 -10.39 25.25
C GLN A 169 1.68 -11.25 26.45
N ALA A 170 2.77 -12.01 26.34
CA ALA A 170 3.26 -12.85 27.43
C ALA A 170 3.88 -12.05 28.58
N ILE A 171 4.38 -10.84 28.30
CA ILE A 171 5.03 -9.95 29.26
C ILE A 171 4.01 -9.04 29.99
N LEU A 172 2.88 -8.73 29.35
CA LEU A 172 1.82 -7.90 29.93
C LEU A 172 1.07 -8.63 31.06
N PRO A 173 0.51 -7.89 32.05
CA PRO A 173 -0.29 -8.47 33.11
C PRO A 173 -1.51 -9.24 32.58
N GLN A 174 -1.74 -10.43 33.14
CA GLN A 174 -2.86 -11.28 32.80
C GLN A 174 -4.18 -10.71 33.34
N ALA A 175 -5.27 -10.84 32.58
CA ALA A 175 -6.59 -10.32 32.95
C ALA A 175 -7.10 -10.85 34.31
N SER A 176 -6.71 -12.07 34.70
CA SER A 176 -7.04 -12.66 35.99
C SER A 176 -6.43 -11.90 37.16
N LEU A 177 -5.19 -11.42 37.02
CA LEU A 177 -4.50 -10.62 38.05
C LEU A 177 -5.18 -9.26 38.20
N ILE A 178 -5.52 -8.59 37.09
CA ILE A 178 -6.20 -7.30 37.13
C ILE A 178 -7.56 -7.44 37.81
N LYS A 179 -8.33 -8.47 37.47
CA LYS A 179 -9.64 -8.74 38.08
C LYS A 179 -9.53 -9.06 39.57
N LEU A 180 -8.45 -9.70 40.02
CA LEU A 180 -8.19 -9.98 41.43
C LEU A 180 -7.90 -8.69 42.22
N LEU A 181 -7.04 -7.82 41.67
CA LEU A 181 -6.60 -6.60 42.36
C LEU A 181 -7.63 -5.48 42.27
N ILE A 182 -8.34 -5.37 41.16
CA ILE A 182 -9.29 -4.28 40.88
C ILE A 182 -10.55 -4.91 40.26
N PRO A 183 -11.50 -5.44 41.05
CA PRO A 183 -12.64 -6.16 40.50
C PRO A 183 -13.54 -5.30 39.60
N SER A 184 -13.73 -4.04 39.97
CA SER A 184 -14.55 -3.07 39.23
C SER A 184 -13.69 -2.25 38.28
N HIS A 185 -13.30 -2.85 37.15
CA HIS A 185 -12.50 -2.19 36.11
C HIS A 185 -13.00 -2.50 34.69
N PHE A 186 -12.51 -1.71 33.73
CA PHE A 186 -12.41 -2.10 32.33
C PHE A 186 -11.02 -1.74 31.77
N LEU A 187 -10.65 -2.42 30.70
CA LEU A 187 -9.42 -2.18 29.95
C LEU A 187 -9.75 -2.23 28.46
N ILE A 188 -9.56 -1.12 27.77
CA ILE A 188 -9.61 -1.02 26.32
C ILE A 188 -8.17 -0.97 25.85
N ASN A 189 -7.74 -1.97 25.08
CA ASN A 189 -6.41 -2.00 24.47
C ASN A 189 -6.58 -2.37 22.98
N LYS A 190 -6.48 -1.36 22.11
CA LYS A 190 -6.63 -1.50 20.66
C LYS A 190 -5.35 -0.99 20.01
N PRO A 191 -4.39 -1.86 19.67
CA PRO A 191 -3.21 -1.43 18.94
C PRO A 191 -3.58 -1.05 17.51
N LYS A 192 -2.91 -0.03 16.96
CA LYS A 192 -2.99 0.40 15.57
C LYS A 192 -2.45 -0.66 14.62
N ASN A 193 -1.32 -1.27 14.99
CA ASN A 193 -0.65 -2.32 14.23
C ASN A 193 -0.75 -3.67 14.97
N ILE A 194 -0.05 -4.69 14.46
CA ILE A 194 -0.01 -6.03 15.08
C ILE A 194 0.59 -5.96 16.50
N VAL A 195 1.53 -5.04 16.74
CA VAL A 195 2.14 -4.75 18.05
C VAL A 195 1.97 -3.28 18.41
N SER A 196 1.88 -3.01 19.72
CA SER A 196 1.60 -1.69 20.30
C SER A 196 2.86 -0.98 20.81
N GLY A 197 2.90 0.34 20.72
CA GLY A 197 3.77 1.19 21.54
C GLY A 197 3.17 1.45 22.93
N ASP A 198 1.84 1.43 23.04
CA ASP A 198 1.14 1.57 24.32
C ASP A 198 1.18 0.28 25.15
N PHE A 199 1.32 0.43 26.46
CA PHE A 199 1.23 -0.69 27.39
C PHE A 199 0.60 -0.32 28.73
N TYR A 200 0.04 -1.34 29.38
CA TYR A 200 -0.47 -1.24 30.75
C TYR A 200 0.33 -2.14 31.67
N TRP A 201 0.42 -1.76 32.94
CA TRP A 201 1.03 -2.58 33.98
C TRP A 201 0.18 -2.53 35.25
N VAL A 202 -0.06 -3.71 35.85
CA VAL A 202 -0.83 -3.84 37.09
C VAL A 202 -0.16 -4.88 37.97
N GLY A 203 0.05 -4.54 39.23
CA GLY A 203 0.62 -5.43 40.21
C GLY A 203 0.36 -4.96 41.63
N LYS A 204 0.79 -5.77 42.60
CA LYS A 204 0.67 -5.46 44.03
C LYS A 204 2.03 -5.61 44.68
N ARG A 205 2.38 -4.67 45.55
CA ARG A 205 3.54 -4.77 46.44
C ARG A 205 3.10 -4.40 47.85
N GLU A 206 3.32 -5.30 48.79
CA GLU A 206 2.81 -5.14 50.16
C GLU A 206 1.31 -4.83 50.11
N GLU A 207 0.85 -3.68 50.57
CA GLU A 207 -0.56 -3.26 50.50
C GLU A 207 -0.88 -2.26 49.39
N ASP A 208 0.12 -1.89 48.59
CA ASP A 208 -0.06 -0.95 47.49
C ASP A 208 -0.35 -1.70 46.19
N ILE A 209 -1.50 -1.40 45.59
CA ILE A 209 -1.85 -1.81 44.23
C ILE A 209 -1.32 -0.73 43.29
N ILE A 210 -0.53 -1.12 42.30
CA ILE A 210 0.07 -0.21 41.32
C ILE A 210 -0.64 -0.41 39.99
N VAL A 211 -1.05 0.69 39.36
CA VAL A 211 -1.66 0.69 38.03
C VAL A 211 -0.96 1.71 37.15
N VAL A 212 -0.65 1.30 35.93
CA VAL A 212 0.10 2.08 34.95
C VAL A 212 -0.56 1.99 33.59
N VAL A 213 -0.67 3.12 32.92
CA VAL A 213 -0.96 3.23 31.49
C VAL A 213 0.13 4.11 30.87
N ALA A 214 0.77 3.61 29.82
CA ALA A 214 1.90 4.24 29.17
C ALA A 214 1.73 4.24 27.65
N ASP A 215 2.24 5.29 27.03
CA ASP A 215 2.34 5.54 25.60
C ASP A 215 3.82 5.75 25.28
N CYS A 216 4.40 4.87 24.47
CA CYS A 216 5.81 4.94 24.10
C CYS A 216 5.99 5.65 22.77
N THR A 217 7.11 6.36 22.61
CA THR A 217 7.42 7.01 21.34
C THR A 217 7.47 6.01 20.18
N GLY A 218 6.66 6.28 19.17
CA GLY A 218 6.58 5.48 17.94
C GLY A 218 5.63 4.28 18.04
N HIS A 219 5.23 3.75 16.90
CA HIS A 219 4.26 2.66 16.78
C HIS A 219 4.85 1.44 16.08
N GLY A 220 4.23 0.27 16.24
CA GLY A 220 4.74 -0.97 15.65
C GLY A 220 5.98 -1.49 16.39
N ILE A 221 6.96 -2.03 15.66
CA ILE A 221 8.07 -2.78 16.27
C ILE A 221 8.95 -1.90 17.19
N SER A 222 9.23 -0.65 16.80
CA SER A 222 10.02 0.28 17.62
C SER A 222 9.33 0.62 18.95
N GLY A 223 8.02 0.89 18.90
CA GLY A 223 7.19 1.10 20.10
C GLY A 223 7.12 -0.17 20.97
N ALA A 224 7.04 -1.36 20.35
CA ALA A 224 7.00 -2.63 21.07
C ALA A 224 8.29 -2.88 21.89
N PHE A 225 9.46 -2.49 21.39
CA PHE A 225 10.71 -2.55 22.16
C PHE A 225 10.67 -1.65 23.40
N MET A 226 10.12 -0.44 23.26
CA MET A 226 9.95 0.48 24.39
C MET A 226 8.93 -0.05 25.41
N THR A 227 7.83 -0.65 24.95
CA THR A 227 6.87 -1.37 25.80
C THR A 227 7.56 -2.48 26.60
N MET A 228 8.37 -3.31 25.94
CA MET A 228 9.10 -4.40 26.61
C MET A 228 10.09 -3.87 27.65
N ALA A 229 10.85 -2.82 27.31
CA ALA A 229 11.80 -2.19 28.22
C ALA A 229 11.09 -1.55 29.42
N GLY A 230 10.01 -0.79 29.18
CA GLY A 230 9.20 -0.17 30.23
C GLY A 230 8.62 -1.21 31.18
N THR A 231 8.04 -2.29 30.65
CA THR A 231 7.49 -3.38 31.46
C THR A 231 8.58 -4.10 32.28
N ALA A 232 9.72 -4.40 31.67
CA ALA A 232 10.84 -5.04 32.37
C ALA A 232 11.39 -4.15 33.50
N PHE A 233 11.54 -2.84 33.25
CA PHE A 233 11.99 -1.89 34.25
C PHE A 233 10.98 -1.68 35.37
N LEU A 234 9.68 -1.63 35.08
CA LEU A 234 8.65 -1.57 36.11
C LEU A 234 8.67 -2.83 36.99
N ASN A 235 8.75 -4.02 36.39
CA ASN A 235 8.91 -5.28 37.13
C ASN A 235 10.17 -5.25 38.01
N GLU A 236 11.28 -4.72 37.52
CA GLU A 236 12.51 -4.61 38.31
C GLU A 236 12.40 -3.58 39.44
N ILE A 237 11.91 -2.37 39.15
CA ILE A 237 11.73 -1.28 40.12
C ILE A 237 10.83 -1.76 41.26
N ILE A 238 9.70 -2.37 40.90
CA ILE A 238 8.68 -2.73 41.87
C ILE A 238 9.15 -3.85 42.81
N ASN A 239 9.90 -4.81 42.28
CA ASN A 239 10.36 -5.96 43.07
C ASN A 239 11.67 -5.71 43.84
N LYS A 240 12.56 -4.82 43.36
CA LYS A 240 13.92 -4.68 43.92
C LYS A 240 14.19 -3.38 44.66
N TYR A 241 13.54 -2.28 44.27
CA TYR A 241 13.85 -0.97 44.82
C TYR A 241 12.87 -0.64 45.94
N ASN A 242 13.30 0.07 46.98
CA ASN A 242 12.38 0.57 48.00
C ASN A 242 11.91 1.97 47.60
N PHE A 243 10.65 2.08 47.14
CA PHE A 243 10.03 3.34 46.76
C PHE A 243 8.93 3.68 47.77
N LYS A 244 8.66 4.97 47.97
CA LYS A 244 7.63 5.48 48.88
C LYS A 244 6.48 6.18 48.16
N THR A 245 6.72 6.64 46.94
CA THR A 245 5.79 7.49 46.19
C THR A 245 5.69 7.07 44.72
N ALA A 246 4.61 7.49 44.07
CA ALA A 246 4.42 7.25 42.64
C ALA A 246 5.49 7.98 41.80
N ALA A 247 5.85 9.20 42.21
CA ALA A 247 6.89 9.99 41.54
C ALA A 247 8.27 9.32 41.56
N GLU A 248 8.66 8.71 42.68
CA GLU A 248 9.94 7.99 42.79
C GLU A 248 10.05 6.83 41.79
N ILE A 249 8.95 6.14 41.51
CA ILE A 249 8.92 5.08 40.49
C ILE A 249 9.19 5.68 39.11
N LEU A 250 8.55 6.80 38.77
CA LEU A 250 8.75 7.47 37.49
C LEU A 250 10.18 8.02 37.33
N ASP A 251 10.77 8.56 38.40
CA ASP A 251 12.16 9.02 38.40
C ASP A 251 13.15 7.87 38.17
N LEU A 252 12.93 6.71 38.82
CA LEU A 252 13.73 5.51 38.61
C LEU A 252 13.56 4.96 37.19
N LEU A 253 12.33 4.95 36.68
CA LEU A 253 12.03 4.50 35.33
C LEU A 253 12.73 5.39 34.29
N ARG A 254 12.64 6.72 34.44
CA ARG A 254 13.35 7.69 33.58
C ARG A 254 14.84 7.42 33.56
N LYS A 255 15.48 7.26 34.74
CA LYS A 255 16.92 6.96 34.82
C LYS A 255 17.29 5.69 34.07
N LYS A 256 16.47 4.64 34.16
CA LYS A 256 16.70 3.37 33.44
C LYS A 256 16.51 3.53 31.94
N VAL A 257 15.46 4.22 31.49
CA VAL A 257 15.21 4.50 30.07
C VAL A 257 16.32 5.33 29.46
N MET A 258 16.71 6.44 30.10
CA MET A 258 17.82 7.28 29.63
C MET A 258 19.14 6.50 29.54
N LYS A 259 19.41 5.62 30.51
CA LYS A 259 20.60 4.76 30.49
C LYS A 259 20.54 3.73 29.36
N LEU A 260 19.39 3.12 29.11
CA LEU A 260 19.20 2.15 28.03
C LEU A 260 19.46 2.79 26.66
N LEU A 261 18.93 4.01 26.47
CA LEU A 261 19.01 4.75 25.20
C LEU A 261 20.27 5.61 25.09
N ASN A 262 21.18 5.56 26.08
CA ASN A 262 22.39 6.38 26.16
C ASN A 262 22.15 7.89 25.98
N GLN A 263 21.04 8.40 26.52
CA GLN A 263 20.68 9.80 26.45
C GLN A 263 21.51 10.63 27.44
N LYS A 264 22.34 11.55 26.94
CA LYS A 264 23.22 12.44 27.72
C LYS A 264 22.82 13.91 27.60
N GLY A 265 21.83 14.24 26.78
CA GLY A 265 21.37 15.61 26.54
C GLY A 265 22.18 16.35 25.48
N GLU A 266 22.93 15.61 24.65
CA GLU A 266 23.67 16.17 23.52
C GLU A 266 22.73 16.44 22.31
N VAL A 267 23.11 17.38 21.45
CA VAL A 267 22.30 17.75 20.27
C VAL A 267 22.34 16.61 19.24
N GLY A 268 21.17 16.07 18.88
CA GLY A 268 21.03 15.00 17.88
C GLY A 268 20.83 13.60 18.45
N GLU A 269 20.72 13.45 19.77
CA GLU A 269 20.39 12.17 20.41
C GLU A 269 18.94 11.75 20.14
N ALA A 270 18.71 10.43 20.20
CA ALA A 270 17.37 9.84 20.17
C ALA A 270 16.57 10.34 21.39
N ALA A 271 15.53 11.14 21.14
CA ALA A 271 14.66 11.68 22.18
C ALA A 271 13.48 10.72 22.51
N ASP A 272 13.65 9.43 22.22
CA ASP A 272 12.66 8.40 22.52
C ASP A 272 12.40 8.28 24.02
N GLY A 273 11.17 7.95 24.37
CA GLY A 273 10.72 7.92 25.75
C GLY A 273 9.32 7.35 25.85
N MET A 274 8.64 7.67 26.95
CA MET A 274 7.23 7.32 27.12
C MET A 274 6.50 8.37 27.95
N ASP A 275 5.25 8.61 27.58
CA ASP A 275 4.27 9.32 28.38
C ASP A 275 3.55 8.29 29.25
N ILE A 276 3.35 8.59 30.53
CA ILE A 276 2.91 7.58 31.49
C ILE A 276 2.04 8.21 32.56
N ALA A 277 1.04 7.46 33.00
CA ALA A 277 0.23 7.78 34.15
C ALA A 277 0.30 6.60 35.13
N LEU A 278 0.78 6.86 36.34
CA LEU A 278 0.99 5.84 37.37
C LEU A 278 0.21 6.20 38.63
N VAL A 279 -0.49 5.23 39.18
CA VAL A 279 -1.15 5.34 40.48
C VAL A 279 -0.71 4.25 41.44
N LEU A 280 -0.57 4.62 42.71
CA LEU A 280 -0.40 3.71 43.84
C LEU A 280 -1.64 3.80 44.72
N ILE A 281 -2.28 2.67 44.99
CA ILE A 281 -3.56 2.60 45.69
C ILE A 281 -3.34 1.83 46.98
N ASN A 282 -3.53 2.49 48.11
CA ASN A 282 -3.46 1.87 49.42
C ASN A 282 -4.87 1.86 50.05
N LEU A 283 -5.51 0.70 50.04
CA LEU A 283 -6.88 0.56 50.56
C LEU A 283 -6.93 0.67 52.09
N GLU A 284 -5.88 0.29 52.81
CA GLU A 284 -5.82 0.36 54.27
C GLU A 284 -5.69 1.81 54.77
N LYS A 285 -4.83 2.60 54.11
CA LYS A 285 -4.65 4.04 54.38
C LYS A 285 -5.76 4.90 53.77
N GLY A 286 -6.57 4.33 52.88
CA GLY A 286 -7.65 5.04 52.19
C GLY A 286 -7.13 6.15 51.27
N ASN A 287 -5.96 5.97 50.64
CA ASN A 287 -5.38 6.97 49.74
C ASN A 287 -4.90 6.39 48.41
N LEU A 288 -4.85 7.28 47.42
CA LEU A 288 -4.31 7.04 46.09
C LEU A 288 -3.23 8.09 45.83
N GLN A 289 -2.03 7.64 45.47
CA GLN A 289 -0.97 8.52 44.99
C GLN A 289 -0.93 8.48 43.46
N PHE A 290 -0.71 9.63 42.83
CA PHE A 290 -0.58 9.75 41.38
C PHE A 290 0.69 10.51 41.01
N ALA A 291 1.37 10.05 39.98
CA ALA A 291 2.38 10.80 39.25
C ALA A 291 2.23 10.50 37.75
N GLY A 292 2.48 11.50 36.90
CA GLY A 292 2.36 11.35 35.46
C GLY A 292 3.42 12.12 34.69
N ALA A 293 3.84 11.56 33.56
CA ALA A 293 4.68 12.17 32.54
C ALA A 293 3.80 12.45 31.33
N ASN A 294 3.48 13.73 31.07
CA ASN A 294 2.54 14.25 30.08
C ASN A 294 1.06 13.78 30.21
N ASN A 295 0.83 12.54 30.65
CA ASN A 295 -0.50 11.95 30.78
C ASN A 295 -1.14 12.29 32.14
N PRO A 296 -2.41 12.73 32.14
CA PRO A 296 -3.15 13.05 33.35
C PRO A 296 -3.89 11.84 33.93
N LEU A 297 -4.30 11.96 35.19
CA LEU A 297 -5.35 11.13 35.78
C LEU A 297 -6.67 11.91 35.73
N PHE A 298 -7.73 11.28 35.22
CA PHE A 298 -9.09 11.81 35.34
C PHE A 298 -9.78 11.14 36.52
N LEU A 299 -10.30 11.97 37.43
CA LEU A 299 -11.11 11.56 38.57
C LEU A 299 -12.52 12.12 38.36
N ILE A 300 -13.54 11.26 38.42
CA ILE A 300 -14.92 11.71 38.50
C ILE A 300 -15.42 11.45 39.92
N ARG A 301 -15.84 12.54 40.57
CA ARG A 301 -16.35 12.59 41.94
C ARG A 301 -17.51 13.58 41.99
N ASP A 302 -18.59 13.24 42.68
CA ASP A 302 -19.77 14.10 42.84
C ASP A 302 -20.35 14.65 41.51
N ASN A 303 -20.34 13.83 40.45
CA ASN A 303 -20.71 14.22 39.08
C ASN A 303 -19.84 15.35 38.46
N GLU A 304 -18.64 15.58 38.97
CA GLU A 304 -17.67 16.51 38.40
C GLU A 304 -16.39 15.77 37.98
N LEU A 305 -15.82 16.17 36.84
CA LEU A 305 -14.56 15.62 36.34
C LEU A 305 -13.40 16.53 36.77
N GLU A 306 -12.58 16.02 37.69
CA GLU A 306 -11.32 16.60 38.11
C GLU A 306 -10.16 16.03 37.26
N ILE A 307 -9.20 16.89 36.91
CA ILE A 307 -8.03 16.52 36.13
C ILE A 307 -6.78 16.76 36.96
N ILE A 308 -6.16 15.67 37.38
CA ILE A 308 -4.85 15.71 38.03
C ILE A 308 -3.79 15.64 36.93
N LYS A 309 -3.11 16.75 36.69
CA LYS A 309 -2.15 16.88 35.59
C LYS A 309 -0.84 16.18 35.92
N GLY A 310 -0.31 15.43 34.95
CA GLY A 310 1.09 15.02 34.99
C GLY A 310 2.03 16.19 34.70
N ASP A 311 3.31 16.00 35.00
CA ASP A 311 4.35 16.96 34.64
C ASP A 311 4.55 16.99 33.13
N ARG A 312 4.82 18.18 32.58
CA ARG A 312 5.05 18.38 31.13
C ARG A 312 6.46 17.95 30.72
N MET A 313 6.75 16.68 30.90
CA MET A 313 8.00 16.03 30.53
C MET A 313 7.77 14.52 30.41
N PRO A 314 8.39 13.84 29.43
CA PRO A 314 8.30 12.39 29.27
C PRO A 314 9.20 11.64 30.27
N ILE A 315 9.04 10.32 30.30
CA ILE A 315 10.04 9.38 30.81
C ILE A 315 11.11 9.21 29.74
N GLY A 316 12.12 10.07 29.80
CA GLY A 316 13.25 10.11 28.86
C GLY A 316 13.98 11.44 28.99
N ILE A 317 14.82 11.76 28.02
CA ILE A 317 15.49 13.06 27.94
C ILE A 317 14.51 14.19 27.62
N HIS A 318 14.60 15.29 28.35
CA HIS A 318 13.79 16.49 28.16
C HIS A 318 14.47 17.68 28.84
N ARG A 319 14.21 18.93 28.45
CA ARG A 319 14.88 20.11 29.06
C ARG A 319 14.81 20.15 30.59
N ASN A 320 13.74 19.58 31.17
CA ASN A 320 13.51 19.52 32.61
C ASN A 320 13.83 18.14 33.22
N TYR A 321 14.61 17.27 32.56
CA TYR A 321 14.86 15.89 33.02
C TYR A 321 15.50 15.79 34.40
N ASN A 322 16.20 16.84 34.83
CA ASN A 322 16.82 16.95 36.16
C ASN A 322 15.80 17.25 37.28
N GLN A 323 14.57 17.62 36.95
CA GLN A 323 13.51 17.85 37.94
C GLN A 323 12.81 16.52 38.26
N PRO A 324 12.58 16.21 39.55
CA PRO A 324 11.79 15.05 39.93
C PRO A 324 10.33 15.23 39.52
N PHE A 325 9.61 14.13 39.34
CA PHE A 325 8.17 14.16 39.13
C PHE A 325 7.41 14.65 40.37
N THR A 326 6.25 15.26 40.15
CA THR A 326 5.33 15.70 41.18
C THR A 326 4.48 14.52 41.66
N ASN A 327 4.42 14.32 42.98
CA ASN A 327 3.55 13.31 43.59
C ASN A 327 2.28 13.95 44.13
N HIS A 328 1.13 13.50 43.64
CA HIS A 328 -0.19 13.90 44.14
C HIS A 328 -0.72 12.84 45.09
N ILE A 329 -1.36 13.24 46.19
CA ILE A 329 -2.00 12.33 47.15
C ILE A 329 -3.47 12.70 47.22
N LEU A 330 -4.34 11.74 46.96
CA LEU A 330 -5.79 11.87 46.94
C LEU A 330 -6.39 10.92 47.98
N ASN A 331 -7.40 11.37 48.71
CA ASN A 331 -8.18 10.50 49.58
C ASN A 331 -9.16 9.68 48.72
N LEU A 332 -9.26 8.40 49.01
CA LEU A 332 -10.21 7.50 48.35
C LEU A 332 -11.60 7.72 48.94
N LEU A 333 -12.58 8.06 48.10
CA LEU A 333 -13.97 8.18 48.51
C LEU A 333 -14.85 7.13 47.80
N PRO A 334 -15.88 6.61 48.49
CA PRO A 334 -16.88 5.75 47.85
C PRO A 334 -17.53 6.46 46.66
N GLY A 335 -17.65 5.74 45.53
CA GLY A 335 -18.23 6.29 44.31
C GLY A 335 -17.21 6.88 43.33
N ASP A 336 -15.97 7.14 43.73
CA ASP A 336 -14.93 7.65 42.84
C ASP A 336 -14.73 6.76 41.59
N LYS A 337 -14.46 7.41 40.46
CA LYS A 337 -14.12 6.75 39.19
C LYS A 337 -12.82 7.32 38.66
N TYR A 338 -11.86 6.45 38.39
CA TYR A 338 -10.53 6.83 37.92
C TYR A 338 -10.32 6.35 36.48
N TYR A 339 -9.74 7.20 35.65
CA TYR A 339 -9.45 6.88 34.25
C TYR A 339 -8.01 7.29 33.89
N LEU A 340 -7.26 6.33 33.38
CA LEU A 340 -5.93 6.49 32.81
C LEU A 340 -6.00 6.13 31.33
N PHE A 341 -5.36 6.90 30.46
CA PHE A 341 -5.49 6.72 29.01
C PHE A 341 -4.28 7.29 28.25
N THR A 342 -4.13 6.84 27.01
CA THR A 342 -3.17 7.35 26.02
C THR A 342 -3.88 8.25 25.00
N ASP A 343 -3.12 8.99 24.19
CA ASP A 343 -3.68 10.06 23.36
C ASP A 343 -4.48 9.56 22.13
N GLY A 344 -4.32 8.29 21.75
CA GLY A 344 -4.89 7.75 20.51
C GLY A 344 -6.41 7.83 20.43
N TYR A 345 -7.14 7.71 21.54
CA TYR A 345 -8.60 7.88 21.52
C TYR A 345 -9.00 9.34 21.26
N PRO A 346 -8.54 10.34 22.05
CA PRO A 346 -8.74 11.75 21.74
C PRO A 346 -8.28 12.15 20.32
N ASP A 347 -7.22 11.56 19.81
CA ASP A 347 -6.63 11.97 18.55
C ASP A 347 -7.29 11.37 17.32
N GLN A 348 -8.06 10.29 17.46
CA GLN A 348 -8.74 9.60 16.36
C GLN A 348 -9.55 10.55 15.46
N PHE A 349 -9.27 10.51 14.16
CA PHE A 349 -10.05 11.20 13.13
C PHE A 349 -11.36 10.48 12.84
N GLY A 350 -12.41 11.26 12.59
CA GLY A 350 -13.73 10.71 12.37
C GLY A 350 -14.87 11.73 12.33
N GLY A 351 -16.08 11.20 12.39
CA GLY A 351 -17.33 11.93 12.40
C GLY A 351 -17.65 12.64 11.07
N PRO A 352 -18.80 13.34 10.99
CA PRO A 352 -19.31 13.93 9.73
C PRO A 352 -18.39 14.96 9.08
N SER A 353 -17.46 15.55 9.84
CA SER A 353 -16.54 16.58 9.36
C SER A 353 -15.09 16.10 9.26
N ASN A 354 -14.83 14.81 9.46
CA ASN A 354 -13.48 14.21 9.46
C ASN A 354 -12.47 14.98 10.33
N LYS A 355 -12.77 15.12 11.63
CA LYS A 355 -11.92 15.84 12.61
C LYS A 355 -11.49 14.90 13.72
N LYS A 356 -10.43 15.27 14.46
CA LYS A 356 -10.06 14.61 15.71
C LYS A 356 -11.24 14.58 16.68
N PHE A 357 -11.37 13.51 17.48
CA PHE A 357 -12.38 13.37 18.52
C PHE A 357 -12.24 14.49 19.57
N ARG A 358 -10.98 14.80 19.90
CA ARG A 358 -10.49 15.77 20.90
C ARG A 358 -10.80 15.40 22.35
N ILE A 359 -9.90 15.82 23.23
CA ILE A 359 -9.99 15.55 24.67
C ILE A 359 -11.28 16.09 25.31
N HIS A 360 -11.86 17.16 24.78
CA HIS A 360 -13.09 17.75 25.32
C HIS A 360 -14.28 16.79 25.21
N ARG A 361 -14.49 16.17 24.04
CA ARG A 361 -15.56 15.17 23.87
C ARG A 361 -15.29 13.92 24.69
N PHE A 362 -14.02 13.54 24.86
CA PHE A 362 -13.66 12.39 25.66
C PHE A 362 -14.01 12.59 27.14
N LYS A 363 -13.78 13.79 27.68
CA LYS A 363 -14.23 14.16 29.03
C LYS A 363 -15.75 14.06 29.17
N GLU A 364 -16.51 14.60 28.21
CA GLU A 364 -17.97 14.52 28.23
C GLU A 364 -18.48 13.09 28.12
N LEU A 365 -17.85 12.26 27.28
CA LEU A 365 -18.18 10.85 27.14
C LEU A 365 -18.03 10.10 28.47
N LEU A 366 -16.90 10.29 29.16
CA LEU A 366 -16.68 9.67 30.46
C LEU A 366 -17.67 10.21 31.51
N LEU A 367 -17.85 11.54 31.56
CA LEU A 367 -18.75 12.19 32.50
C LEU A 367 -20.21 11.78 32.32
N ASN A 368 -20.69 11.59 31.10
CA ASN A 368 -22.08 11.19 30.86
C ASN A 368 -22.35 9.71 31.21
N ASN A 369 -21.30 8.88 31.30
CA ASN A 369 -21.44 7.43 31.44
C ASN A 369 -20.86 6.86 32.75
N HIS A 370 -20.21 7.69 33.59
CA HIS A 370 -19.50 7.25 34.79
C HIS A 370 -20.37 6.51 35.84
N MET A 371 -21.68 6.73 35.83
CA MET A 371 -22.65 6.05 36.72
C MET A 371 -23.00 4.64 36.26
N LEU A 372 -22.68 4.27 35.01
CA LEU A 372 -22.90 2.92 34.52
C LEU A 372 -21.88 1.95 35.14
N PRO A 373 -22.21 0.64 35.25
CA PRO A 373 -21.21 -0.38 35.57
C PRO A 373 -20.02 -0.35 34.60
N MET A 374 -18.81 -0.65 35.07
CA MET A 374 -17.57 -0.57 34.26
C MET A 374 -17.65 -1.35 32.94
N SER A 375 -18.31 -2.51 32.94
CA SER A 375 -18.53 -3.29 31.71
C SER A 375 -19.40 -2.58 30.68
N LYS A 376 -20.41 -1.82 31.12
CA LYS A 376 -21.26 -1.01 30.24
C LYS A 376 -20.54 0.26 29.79
N GLN A 377 -19.75 0.89 30.67
CA GLN A 377 -18.90 2.02 30.28
C GLN A 377 -17.94 1.62 29.16
N CYS A 378 -17.24 0.49 29.33
CA CYS A 378 -16.35 -0.07 28.33
C CYS A 378 -17.05 -0.17 26.96
N LYS A 379 -18.22 -0.81 26.93
CA LYS A 379 -18.99 -0.99 25.70
C LYS A 379 -19.38 0.34 25.06
N VAL A 380 -19.88 1.30 25.84
CA VAL A 380 -20.26 2.62 25.31
C VAL A 380 -19.05 3.36 24.72
N ILE A 381 -17.90 3.29 25.39
CA ILE A 381 -16.66 3.93 24.90
C ILE A 381 -16.20 3.26 23.60
N GLU A 382 -16.26 1.92 23.51
CA GLU A 382 -15.93 1.20 22.28
C GLU A 382 -16.90 1.52 21.13
N ASP A 383 -18.21 1.49 21.39
CA ASP A 383 -19.24 1.77 20.38
C ASP A 383 -19.07 3.19 19.82
N VAL A 384 -18.88 4.19 20.70
CA VAL A 384 -18.62 5.59 20.28
C VAL A 384 -17.32 5.72 19.49
N PHE A 385 -16.28 4.96 19.83
CA PHE A 385 -15.02 4.97 19.07
C PHE A 385 -15.22 4.45 17.64
N TYR A 386 -15.89 3.31 17.47
CA TYR A 386 -16.15 2.73 16.16
C TYR A 386 -17.07 3.60 15.32
N ASP A 387 -18.12 4.17 15.92
CA ASP A 387 -19.04 5.09 15.26
C ASP A 387 -18.33 6.37 14.82
N TRP A 388 -17.44 6.92 15.66
CA TRP A 388 -16.67 8.10 15.30
C TRP A 388 -15.70 7.80 14.16
N LYS A 389 -14.90 6.73 14.29
CA LYS A 389 -13.90 6.32 13.31
C LYS A 389 -14.54 6.00 11.95
N GLY A 390 -15.68 5.31 11.95
CA GLY A 390 -16.31 4.78 10.74
C GLY A 390 -15.34 3.93 9.92
N ASP A 391 -15.29 4.19 8.61
CA ASP A 391 -14.42 3.47 7.67
C ASP A 391 -12.96 3.98 7.67
N LEU A 392 -12.63 5.00 8.45
CA LEU A 392 -11.26 5.49 8.54
C LEU A 392 -10.36 4.50 9.28
N GLU A 393 -9.07 4.57 9.00
CA GLU A 393 -8.07 3.80 9.73
C GLU A 393 -7.85 4.38 11.14
N GLN A 394 -7.44 3.49 12.05
CA GLN A 394 -6.99 3.91 13.37
C GLN A 394 -5.63 4.60 13.22
N ILE A 395 -5.48 5.79 13.81
CA ILE A 395 -4.28 6.61 13.59
C ILE A 395 -3.16 6.32 14.59
N ASP A 396 -3.49 5.85 15.78
CA ASP A 396 -2.56 5.56 16.86
C ASP A 396 -3.05 4.42 17.76
N ASP A 397 -2.17 3.88 18.60
CA ASP A 397 -2.54 2.90 19.62
C ASP A 397 -3.55 3.52 20.62
N VAL A 398 -4.53 2.73 21.06
CA VAL A 398 -5.58 3.20 21.98
C VAL A 398 -5.59 2.34 23.23
N LEU A 399 -5.20 2.95 24.35
CA LEU A 399 -5.19 2.31 25.64
C LEU A 399 -5.95 3.15 26.67
N ILE A 400 -6.95 2.55 27.31
CA ILE A 400 -7.77 3.17 28.36
C ILE A 400 -7.99 2.15 29.47
N MET A 401 -7.69 2.53 30.70
CA MET A 401 -8.06 1.80 31.90
C MET A 401 -8.96 2.66 32.78
N GLY A 402 -10.17 2.17 33.05
CA GLY A 402 -11.11 2.79 33.98
C GLY A 402 -11.39 1.86 35.15
N PHE A 403 -11.44 2.40 36.37
CA PHE A 403 -11.69 1.59 37.56
C PHE A 403 -12.38 2.34 38.71
N SER A 404 -13.00 1.55 39.61
CA SER A 404 -13.62 1.95 40.87
C SER A 404 -13.11 1.02 41.96
N LEU A 405 -12.89 1.54 43.16
CA LEU A 405 -12.35 0.76 44.28
C LEU A 405 -13.42 0.33 45.30
N PHE A 406 -14.60 0.95 45.23
CA PHE A 406 -15.78 0.65 46.04
C PHE A 406 -17.01 0.44 45.16
#